data_AF-A0AAN4ZHI8-F1
#
_entry.id   AF-A0AAN4ZHI8-F1
#
_cell.length_a   1.000
_cell.length_b   1.000
_cell.length_c   1.000
_cell.angle_alpha   90.00
_cell.angle_beta   90.00
_cell.angle_gamma   90.00
#
_symmetry.space_group_name_H-M   'P 1'
#
loop_
_entity.id
_entity.type
_entity.pdbx_description
1 polymer ?
#
loop_
_entity_poly.entity_id
_entity_poly.type
_entity_poly.pdbx_seq_one_letter_code
_entity_poly.pdbx_strand_id
1 'polypeptide(L)'
;IFQDSTMVSGTGEDILGATIDSSNEIRQEPMEIKAERVDDFVDFKQEEPTADIYSRHITNYRPVDQYTPRDHSEVQPNGKHAERRKCIVCYRRVAQSEMRIFALNHTKRETWINAVRSTPEGRNSLKAQLNAITTPMLCNSHFSPSSFIHSANRTTLRGNA
;
A
#
# COMPACT_ATOMS: atom_id res chain seq x y z
N ILE A 1 -45.65 59.67 -12.65
CA ILE A 1 -46.34 59.72 -11.33
C ILE A 1 -46.01 58.39 -10.64
N PHE A 2 -45.03 58.22 -9.74
CA PHE A 2 -43.99 59.02 -9.05
C PHE A 2 -42.81 58.02 -8.88
N GLN A 3 -41.55 58.30 -9.26
CA GLN A 3 -40.55 59.15 -8.61
C GLN A 3 -40.39 58.96 -7.09
N ASP A 4 -39.24 58.36 -6.75
CA ASP A 4 -38.22 58.87 -5.82
C ASP A 4 -38.42 58.78 -4.29
N SER A 5 -37.26 58.66 -3.64
CA SER A 5 -36.88 59.27 -2.36
C SER A 5 -36.69 58.40 -1.11
N THR A 6 -35.43 57.99 -0.96
CA THR A 6 -34.48 58.34 0.12
C THR A 6 -34.67 57.92 1.58
N MET A 7 -33.50 57.50 2.12
CA MET A 7 -32.93 57.70 3.46
C MET A 7 -33.40 56.81 4.61
N VAL A 8 -32.49 55.93 5.06
CA VAL A 8 -32.15 55.92 6.50
C VAL A 8 -30.67 55.65 6.68
N SER A 9 -30.03 56.59 7.37
CA SER A 9 -28.68 56.49 7.92
C SER A 9 -28.68 55.53 9.10
N GLY A 10 -27.64 54.70 9.22
CA GLY A 10 -27.41 53.86 10.38
C GLY A 10 -25.93 53.58 10.53
N THR A 11 -25.24 54.46 11.24
CA THR A 11 -23.91 54.23 11.80
C THR A 11 -23.99 53.08 12.81
N GLY A 12 -23.21 52.03 12.57
CA GLY A 12 -23.09 50.88 13.46
C GLY A 12 -21.64 50.43 13.50
N GLU A 13 -20.82 51.22 14.19
CA GLU A 13 -19.59 50.74 14.80
C GLU A 13 -19.93 49.64 15.83
N ASP A 14 -18.92 48.84 16.16
CA ASP A 14 -18.82 48.03 17.38
C ASP A 14 -19.59 46.71 17.45
N ILE A 15 -18.98 45.64 16.93
CA ILE A 15 -18.95 44.35 17.65
C ILE A 15 -17.55 43.72 17.51
N LEU A 16 -16.59 44.26 18.27
CA LEU A 16 -15.44 43.50 18.75
C LEU A 16 -15.94 42.59 19.88
N GLY A 17 -16.35 41.38 19.52
CA GLY A 17 -16.86 40.37 20.44
C GLY A 17 -15.83 39.30 20.77
N ALA A 18 -15.60 39.12 22.08
CA ALA A 18 -14.93 38.02 22.76
C ALA A 18 -13.39 38.09 22.89
N THR A 19 -12.94 38.91 23.84
CA THR A 19 -11.76 38.59 24.65
C THR A 19 -12.02 37.32 25.45
N ILE A 20 -11.37 36.21 25.07
CA ILE A 20 -11.31 35.01 25.88
C ILE A 20 -10.16 35.21 26.86
N ASP A 21 -10.47 35.73 28.05
CA ASP A 21 -9.57 35.65 29.19
C ASP A 21 -9.61 34.20 29.69
N SER A 22 -8.56 33.45 29.39
CA SER A 22 -8.33 32.15 29.97
C SER A 22 -6.85 32.06 30.31
N SER A 23 -6.46 32.90 31.26
CA SER A 23 -5.31 32.66 32.14
C SER A 23 -5.59 31.41 32.99
N ASN A 24 -5.60 30.23 32.38
CA ASN A 24 -5.54 28.97 33.10
C ASN A 24 -4.06 28.61 33.26
N GLU A 25 -3.44 29.19 34.27
CA GLU A 25 -2.15 28.78 34.83
C GLU A 25 -2.29 27.33 35.33
N ILE A 26 -2.03 26.35 34.47
CA ILE A 26 -1.88 24.96 34.91
C ILE A 26 -0.50 24.84 35.53
N ARG A 27 -0.40 25.16 36.81
CA ARG A 27 0.76 24.84 37.65
C ARG A 27 0.83 23.31 37.80
N GLN A 28 1.60 22.65 36.95
CA GLN A 28 1.97 21.25 37.15
C GLN A 28 3.15 21.22 38.13
N GLU A 29 2.89 20.80 39.37
CA GLU A 29 3.94 20.46 40.30
C GLU A 29 4.68 19.19 39.81
N PRO A 30 6.02 19.16 39.86
CA PRO A 30 6.78 17.99 39.41
C PRO A 30 6.53 16.81 40.36
N MET A 31 5.99 15.70 39.84
CA MET A 31 5.86 14.47 40.59
C MET A 31 7.24 13.88 40.89
N GLU A 32 7.52 13.61 42.17
CA GLU A 32 8.67 12.84 42.61
C GLU A 32 8.56 11.38 42.14
N ILE A 33 9.36 11.02 41.14
CA ILE A 33 9.52 9.62 40.73
C ILE A 33 10.45 8.97 41.76
N LYS A 34 9.87 8.16 42.66
CA LYS A 34 10.64 7.28 43.55
C LYS A 34 11.30 6.21 42.69
N ALA A 35 12.61 6.32 42.51
CA ALA A 35 13.42 5.29 41.86
C ALA A 35 13.48 4.05 42.78
N GLU A 36 12.59 3.10 42.53
CA GLU A 36 12.66 1.78 43.13
C GLU A 36 13.81 1.00 42.48
N ARG A 37 14.63 0.34 43.30
CA ARG A 37 15.82 -0.39 42.88
C ARG A 37 15.36 -1.68 42.22
N VAL A 38 15.67 -1.85 40.93
CA VAL A 38 15.41 -3.10 40.22
C VAL A 38 16.33 -4.18 40.80
N ASP A 39 15.73 -5.16 41.47
CA ASP A 39 16.40 -6.33 42.02
C ASP A 39 17.06 -7.17 40.91
N ASP A 40 18.16 -7.82 41.32
CA ASP A 40 19.13 -8.55 40.52
C ASP A 40 18.47 -9.51 39.51
N PHE A 41 18.59 -9.17 38.23
CA PHE A 41 18.24 -10.09 37.15
C PHE A 41 19.24 -11.25 37.15
N VAL A 42 18.70 -12.44 37.44
CA VAL A 42 19.39 -13.73 37.42
C VAL A 42 20.12 -13.92 36.09
N ASP A 43 21.41 -14.22 36.21
CA ASP A 43 22.31 -14.56 35.11
C ASP A 43 21.78 -15.80 34.38
N PHE A 44 21.21 -15.60 33.18
CA PHE A 44 20.80 -16.69 32.32
C PHE A 44 22.06 -17.36 31.78
N LYS A 45 22.40 -18.53 32.35
CA LYS A 45 23.42 -19.41 31.79
C LYS A 45 23.14 -19.62 30.30
N GLN A 46 24.05 -19.13 29.46
CA GLN A 46 24.13 -19.52 28.05
C GLN A 46 24.42 -21.02 28.00
N GLU A 47 23.40 -21.82 27.69
CA GLU A 47 23.64 -23.16 27.14
C GLU A 47 24.15 -23.00 25.71
N GLU A 48 25.35 -23.51 25.46
CA GLU A 48 25.90 -23.61 24.11
C GLU A 48 24.99 -24.53 23.26
N PRO A 49 24.60 -24.11 22.03
CA PRO A 49 23.81 -24.98 21.18
C PRO A 49 24.66 -26.17 20.75
N THR A 50 24.30 -27.36 21.24
CA THR A 50 24.97 -28.61 20.88
C THR A 50 24.78 -28.85 19.39
N ALA A 51 25.86 -28.72 18.62
CA ALA A 51 25.92 -29.20 17.26
C ALA A 51 25.80 -30.73 17.27
N ASP A 52 24.70 -31.25 16.70
CA ASP A 52 24.59 -32.51 15.96
C ASP A 52 23.25 -33.21 16.21
N ILE A 53 22.24 -32.79 15.45
CA ILE A 53 21.14 -33.70 15.07
C ILE A 53 21.13 -33.77 13.55
N TYR A 54 22.04 -34.58 13.02
CA TYR A 54 21.99 -35.09 11.65
C TYR A 54 20.63 -35.77 11.40
N SER A 55 19.70 -35.07 10.74
CA SER A 55 18.55 -35.74 10.11
C SER A 55 18.99 -36.31 8.76
N ARG A 56 19.57 -37.52 8.79
CA ARG A 56 19.74 -38.37 7.61
C ARG A 56 18.37 -38.89 7.17
N HIS A 57 17.99 -38.57 5.94
CA HIS A 57 16.91 -39.18 5.16
C HIS A 57 15.48 -38.99 5.70
N ILE A 58 14.90 -37.83 5.44
CA ILE A 58 13.47 -37.77 5.13
C ILE A 58 13.36 -37.64 3.61
N THR A 59 12.76 -38.67 3.04
CA THR A 59 12.50 -38.86 1.63
C THR A 59 11.68 -37.68 1.08
N ASN A 60 12.02 -37.25 -0.13
CA ASN A 60 11.27 -36.24 -0.87
C ASN A 60 9.85 -36.73 -1.17
N TYR A 61 8.93 -36.61 -0.20
CA TYR A 61 7.49 -36.65 -0.47
C TYR A 61 7.12 -35.35 -1.18
N ARG A 62 7.18 -35.33 -2.52
CA ARG A 62 6.41 -34.37 -3.29
C ARG A 62 4.97 -34.88 -3.32
N PRO A 63 3.97 -34.14 -2.83
CA PRO A 63 2.58 -34.51 -3.03
C PRO A 63 2.31 -34.61 -4.53
N VAL A 64 1.95 -35.80 -4.97
CA VAL A 64 1.52 -36.11 -6.33
C VAL A 64 0.16 -35.46 -6.55
N ASP A 65 0.05 -34.73 -7.67
CA ASP A 65 -1.18 -34.28 -8.33
C ASP A 65 -2.06 -33.23 -7.62
N GLN A 66 -1.59 -31.98 -7.64
CA GLN A 66 -2.51 -30.93 -8.09
C GLN A 66 -2.45 -30.89 -9.62
N TYR A 67 -3.47 -31.49 -10.25
CA TYR A 67 -3.86 -31.17 -11.62
C TYR A 67 -4.05 -29.65 -11.71
N THR A 68 -2.97 -28.93 -12.03
CA THR A 68 -3.13 -27.65 -12.69
C THR A 68 -3.66 -28.01 -14.08
N PRO A 69 -4.86 -27.55 -14.46
CA PRO A 69 -5.27 -27.65 -15.85
C PRO A 69 -4.10 -27.10 -16.67
N ARG A 70 -3.53 -27.94 -17.54
CA ARG A 70 -2.56 -27.48 -18.54
C ARG A 70 -3.32 -26.46 -19.38
N ASP A 71 -3.21 -25.20 -18.97
CA ASP A 71 -3.69 -24.04 -19.69
C ASP A 71 -3.00 -24.14 -21.05
N HIS A 72 -3.78 -24.52 -22.07
CA HIS A 72 -3.37 -24.58 -23.47
C HIS A 72 -3.03 -23.14 -23.89
N SER A 73 -1.87 -22.67 -23.42
CA SER A 73 -1.31 -21.39 -23.78
C SER A 73 -1.04 -21.42 -25.27
N GLU A 74 -1.76 -20.58 -25.99
CA GLU A 74 -1.60 -20.33 -27.42
C GLU A 74 -0.11 -20.24 -27.74
N VAL A 75 0.37 -21.21 -28.53
CA VAL A 75 1.76 -21.28 -28.96
C VAL A 75 1.98 -20.11 -29.92
N GLN A 76 2.77 -19.12 -29.50
CA GLN A 76 3.21 -18.09 -30.42
C GLN A 76 4.00 -18.74 -31.58
N PRO A 77 3.94 -18.18 -32.81
CA PRO A 77 4.50 -18.81 -34.01
C PRO A 77 6.02 -19.08 -33.98
N ASN A 78 6.72 -18.67 -32.92
CA ASN A 78 8.17 -18.88 -32.70
C ASN A 78 8.52 -19.91 -31.61
N GLY A 79 7.57 -20.73 -31.13
CA GLY A 79 7.87 -21.85 -30.23
C GLY A 79 8.36 -21.46 -28.82
N LYS A 80 8.41 -20.16 -28.49
CA LYS A 80 8.65 -19.68 -27.13
C LYS A 80 7.30 -19.58 -26.43
N HIS A 81 7.08 -20.41 -25.42
CA HIS A 81 5.94 -20.24 -24.51
C HIS A 81 6.06 -18.85 -23.88
N ALA A 82 5.10 -17.97 -24.19
CA ALA A 82 5.06 -16.66 -23.57
C ALA A 82 4.81 -16.85 -22.07
N GLU A 83 5.77 -16.42 -21.23
CA GLU A 83 5.62 -16.52 -19.78
C GLU A 83 4.38 -15.71 -19.35
N ARG A 84 3.41 -16.39 -18.72
CA ARG A 84 2.18 -15.77 -18.21
C ARG A 84 2.30 -15.56 -16.71
N ARG A 85 1.95 -14.36 -16.24
CA ARG A 85 1.97 -13.98 -14.82
C ARG A 85 0.55 -13.61 -14.35
N LYS A 86 0.31 -13.67 -13.05
CA LYS A 86 -1.00 -13.39 -12.44
C LYS A 86 -1.10 -11.90 -12.08
N CYS A 87 -2.14 -11.22 -12.53
CA CYS A 87 -2.42 -9.84 -12.11
C CYS A 87 -2.86 -9.81 -10.64
N ILE A 88 -2.29 -8.90 -9.83
CA ILE A 88 -2.61 -8.80 -8.40
C ILE A 88 -4.01 -8.24 -8.12
N VAL A 89 -4.58 -7.49 -9.07
CA VAL A 89 -5.88 -6.81 -8.88
C VAL A 89 -7.06 -7.65 -9.39
N CYS A 90 -6.96 -8.18 -10.61
CA CYS A 90 -8.04 -8.96 -11.24
C CYS A 90 -7.75 -10.47 -11.32
N TYR A 91 -6.61 -10.94 -10.81
CA TYR A 91 -6.23 -12.36 -10.74
C TYR A 91 -6.14 -13.13 -12.06
N ARG A 92 -6.33 -12.46 -13.21
CA ARG A 92 -6.17 -13.03 -14.55
C ARG A 92 -4.71 -13.34 -14.86
N ARG A 93 -4.47 -14.41 -15.62
CA ARG A 93 -3.15 -14.76 -16.18
C ARG A 93 -2.97 -14.09 -17.53
N VAL A 94 -2.01 -13.19 -17.61
CA VAL A 94 -1.74 -12.38 -18.81
C VAL A 94 -0.28 -12.57 -19.22
N ALA A 95 0.01 -12.40 -20.52
CA ALA A 95 1.38 -12.44 -21.02
C ALA A 95 2.24 -11.38 -20.30
N GLN A 96 3.47 -11.73 -19.94
CA GLN A 96 4.36 -10.84 -19.21
C GLN A 96 4.63 -9.51 -19.94
N SER A 97 4.61 -9.50 -21.28
CA SER A 97 4.71 -8.31 -22.12
C SER A 97 3.60 -7.28 -21.87
N GLU A 98 2.43 -7.74 -21.43
CA GLU A 98 1.25 -6.92 -21.14
C GLU A 98 1.07 -6.65 -19.64
N MET A 99 2.11 -6.91 -18.85
CA MET A 99 2.11 -6.65 -17.41
C MET A 99 3.14 -5.60 -17.02
N ARG A 100 2.85 -4.89 -15.94
CA ARG A 100 3.70 -3.85 -15.36
C ARG A 100 3.94 -4.20 -13.90
N ILE A 101 5.15 -3.94 -13.43
CA ILE A 101 5.47 -4.06 -12.01
C ILE A 101 4.64 -3.02 -11.27
N PHE A 102 4.02 -3.43 -10.16
CA PHE A 102 3.29 -2.50 -9.31
C PHE A 102 4.27 -1.45 -8.76
N ALA A 103 3.81 -0.20 -8.62
CA ALA A 103 4.68 0.87 -8.16
C ALA A 103 5.38 0.51 -6.84
N LEU A 104 6.72 0.59 -6.85
CA LEU A 104 7.56 0.30 -5.68
C LEU A 104 7.73 1.52 -4.77
N ASN A 105 7.63 2.73 -5.33
CA ASN A 105 7.64 3.97 -4.56
C ASN A 105 6.38 4.06 -3.70
N HIS A 106 6.52 4.36 -2.41
CA HIS A 106 5.42 4.41 -1.44
C HIS A 106 4.28 5.35 -1.88
N THR A 107 4.58 6.58 -2.26
CA THR A 107 3.58 7.56 -2.69
C THR A 107 2.83 7.09 -3.94
N LYS A 108 3.55 6.63 -4.96
CA LYS A 108 2.93 6.14 -6.21
C LYS A 108 2.13 4.86 -5.99
N ARG A 109 2.60 3.99 -5.09
CA ARG A 109 1.92 2.76 -4.67
C ARG A 109 0.58 3.07 -4.03
N GLU A 110 0.51 4.03 -3.11
CA GLU A 110 -0.74 4.48 -2.50
C GLU A 110 -1.72 5.04 -3.54
N THR A 111 -1.24 5.88 -4.48
CA THR A 111 -2.08 6.39 -5.58
C THR A 111 -2.69 5.26 -6.40
N TRP A 112 -1.90 4.25 -6.75
CA TRP A 112 -2.38 3.10 -7.51
C TRP A 112 -3.38 2.26 -6.72
N ILE A 113 -3.13 2.00 -5.43
CA ILE A 113 -4.05 1.28 -4.55
C ILE A 113 -5.40 1.98 -4.46
N ASN A 114 -5.39 3.31 -4.27
CA ASN A 114 -6.60 4.13 -4.22
C ASN A 114 -7.37 4.10 -5.54
N ALA A 115 -6.67 4.04 -6.67
CA ALA A 115 -7.29 3.95 -8.00
C ALA A 115 -7.96 2.59 -8.25
N VAL A 116 -7.39 1.49 -7.75
CA VAL A 116 -7.91 0.13 -8.00
C VAL A 116 -8.88 -0.39 -6.92
N ARG A 117 -8.95 0.27 -5.76
CA ARG A 117 -9.83 -0.11 -4.64
C ARG A 117 -10.44 1.14 -3.97
N SER A 118 -11.76 1.27 -4.05
CA SER A 118 -12.51 2.40 -3.48
C SER A 118 -12.77 2.29 -1.98
N THR A 119 -12.83 1.07 -1.42
CA THR A 119 -13.12 0.85 0.01
C THR A 119 -11.85 0.79 0.87
N PRO A 120 -11.89 1.28 2.13
CA PRO A 120 -10.76 1.17 3.05
C PRO A 120 -10.29 -0.28 3.27
N GLU A 121 -11.23 -1.22 3.40
CA GLU A 121 -10.96 -2.63 3.64
C GLU A 121 -10.28 -3.26 2.41
N GLY A 122 -10.75 -2.91 1.22
CA GLY A 122 -10.16 -3.37 -0.05
C GLY A 122 -8.74 -2.85 -0.24
N ARG A 123 -8.47 -1.60 0.16
CA ARG A 123 -7.12 -1.03 0.15
C ARG A 123 -6.21 -1.73 1.14
N ASN A 124 -6.65 -1.95 2.37
CA ASN A 124 -5.86 -2.62 3.42
C ASN A 124 -5.54 -4.07 3.02
N SER A 125 -6.51 -4.80 2.48
CA SER A 125 -6.29 -6.15 1.95
C SER A 125 -5.27 -6.16 0.81
N LEU A 126 -5.37 -5.23 -0.14
CA LEU A 126 -4.41 -5.13 -1.24
C LEU A 126 -3.00 -4.76 -0.75
N LYS A 127 -2.89 -3.85 0.24
CA LYS A 127 -1.60 -3.51 0.88
C LYS A 127 -0.93 -4.74 1.48
N ALA A 128 -1.68 -5.54 2.23
CA ALA A 128 -1.18 -6.78 2.83
C ALA A 128 -0.68 -7.76 1.76
N GLN A 129 -1.46 -7.97 0.68
CA GLN A 129 -1.05 -8.84 -0.43
C GLN A 129 0.22 -8.33 -1.14
N LEU A 130 0.32 -7.03 -1.38
CA LEU A 130 1.49 -6.42 -2.01
C LEU A 130 2.74 -6.52 -1.12
N ASN A 131 2.60 -6.57 0.21
CA ASN A 131 3.72 -6.79 1.13
C ASN A 131 4.18 -8.26 1.18
N ALA A 132 3.28 -9.20 0.90
CA ALA A 132 3.60 -10.64 0.88
C ALA A 132 4.30 -11.08 -0.41
N ILE A 133 4.32 -10.24 -1.45
CA ILE A 133 4.83 -10.59 -2.79
C ILE A 133 6.01 -9.68 -3.13
N THR A 134 7.13 -10.28 -3.53
CA THR A 134 8.36 -9.54 -3.86
C THR A 134 8.24 -8.70 -5.13
N THR A 135 7.53 -9.22 -6.14
CA THR A 135 7.37 -8.57 -7.46
C THR A 135 5.90 -8.59 -7.89
N PRO A 136 5.04 -7.77 -7.26
CA PRO A 136 3.64 -7.71 -7.63
C PRO A 136 3.47 -7.15 -9.04
N MET A 137 2.62 -7.80 -9.84
CA MET A 137 2.40 -7.46 -11.25
C MET A 137 0.95 -7.03 -11.50
N LEU A 138 0.76 -6.05 -12.37
CA LEU A 138 -0.52 -5.47 -12.77
C LEU A 138 -0.66 -5.56 -14.30
N CYS A 139 -1.81 -6.01 -14.82
CA CYS A 139 -2.01 -6.08 -16.27
C CYS A 139 -2.40 -4.73 -16.88
N ASN A 140 -2.08 -4.53 -18.16
CA ASN A 140 -2.30 -3.28 -18.89
C ASN A 140 -3.76 -2.80 -18.90
N SER A 141 -4.74 -3.70 -18.72
CA SER A 141 -6.16 -3.36 -18.68
C SER A 141 -6.58 -2.44 -17.53
N HIS A 142 -5.71 -2.25 -16.53
CA HIS A 142 -5.96 -1.32 -15.43
C HIS A 142 -5.47 0.10 -15.72
N PHE A 143 -4.83 0.32 -16.88
CA PHE A 143 -4.33 1.61 -17.30
C PHE A 143 -5.13 2.13 -18.48
N SER A 144 -5.20 3.46 -18.59
CA SER A 144 -5.70 4.08 -19.80
C SER A 144 -4.73 3.81 -20.97
N PRO A 145 -5.21 3.59 -22.21
CA PRO A 145 -4.36 3.51 -23.39
C PRO A 145 -3.43 4.72 -23.55
N SER A 146 -3.86 5.91 -23.10
CA SER A 146 -3.06 7.15 -23.13
C SER A 146 -1.86 7.15 -22.17
N SER A 147 -1.89 6.30 -21.15
CA SER A 147 -0.80 6.12 -20.17
C SER A 147 0.41 5.41 -20.77
N PHE A 148 0.29 4.87 -22.00
CA PHE A 148 1.37 4.14 -22.66
C PHE A 148 2.07 5.00 -23.71
N ILE A 149 3.38 4.81 -23.81
CA ILE A 149 4.21 5.27 -24.92
C ILE A 149 4.48 4.04 -25.78
N HIS A 150 4.05 4.10 -27.03
CA HIS A 150 4.31 3.08 -28.03
C HIS A 150 5.56 3.48 -28.82
N SER A 151 6.59 2.65 -28.75
CA SER A 151 7.78 2.73 -29.61
C SER A 151 7.81 1.50 -30.50
N ALA A 152 8.55 1.56 -31.63
CA ALA A 152 8.52 0.56 -32.70
C ALA A 152 8.55 -0.91 -32.24
N ASN A 153 9.21 -1.22 -31.12
CA ASN A 153 9.32 -2.58 -30.58
C ASN A 153 8.93 -2.70 -29.10
N ARG A 154 8.39 -1.65 -28.45
CA ARG A 154 8.14 -1.67 -27.01
C ARG A 154 7.01 -0.74 -26.60
N THR A 155 6.19 -1.21 -25.66
CA THR A 155 5.22 -0.38 -24.95
C THR A 155 5.73 -0.10 -23.55
N THR A 156 5.91 1.17 -23.19
CA THR A 156 6.33 1.58 -21.83
C THR A 156 5.22 2.39 -21.17
N LEU A 157 5.15 2.32 -19.84
CA LEU A 157 4.22 3.12 -19.05
C LEU A 157 4.84 4.50 -18.80
N ARG A 158 4.06 5.58 -18.97
CA ARG A 158 4.51 6.94 -18.65
C ARG A 158 4.86 7.07 -17.17
N GLY A 159 5.82 7.93 -16.85
CA GLY A 159 6.23 8.18 -15.46
C GLY A 159 5.11 8.72 -14.56
N ASN A 160 4.19 9.49 -15.14
CA ASN A 160 3.03 10.10 -14.47
C ASN A 160 1.73 9.27 -14.53
N ALA A 161 1.79 8.05 -15.08
CA ALA A 161 0.66 7.13 -15.10
C ALA A 161 0.41 6.44 -13.74
#